data_AF-A0A9E3GM08-F1
#
_entry.id   AF-A0A9E3GM08-F1
#
_cell.length_a   1.000
_cell.length_b   1.000
_cell.length_c   1.000
_cell.angle_alpha   90.00
_cell.angle_beta   90.00
_cell.angle_gamma   90.00
#
_symmetry.space_group_name_H-M   'P 1'
#
loop_
_entity.id
_entity.type
_entity.pdbx_description
1 polymer ?
#
loop_
_entity_poly.entity_id
_entity_poly.type
_entity_poly.pdbx_seq_one_letter_code
_entity_poly.pdbx_strand_id
1 'polypeptide(L)' 'MSKIFIVYGHYSDQSFNAAIRDTFIETAKQQGHSIDCVDLYKENFDPVFRGEEPDKTVI' A
#
# COMPACT_ATOMS: atom_id res chain seq x y z
N MET A 1 4.46 19.69 -2.76
CA MET A 1 5.09 18.36 -2.84
C MET A 1 4.82 17.62 -1.54
N SER A 2 4.20 16.45 -1.62
CA SER A 2 3.79 15.65 -0.44
C SER A 2 4.39 14.25 -0.56
N LYS A 3 4.55 13.58 0.58
CA LYS A 3 4.86 12.15 0.64
C LYS A 3 3.58 11.42 0.98
N ILE A 4 3.17 10.48 0.13
CA ILE A 4 1.92 9.75 0.28
C ILE A 4 2.25 8.28 0.40
N PHE A 5 1.76 7.66 1.48
CA PHE A 5 1.86 6.22 1.70
C PHE A 5 0.51 5.57 1.38
N ILE A 6 0.54 4.58 0.49
CA ILE A 6 -0.65 3.84 0.04
C ILE A 6 -0.57 2.43 0.58
N VAL A 7 -1.64 1.99 1.24
CA VAL A 7 -1.86 0.58 1.56
C VAL A 7 -2.90 0.04 0.60
N TYR A 8 -2.51 -0.93 -0.23
CA TYR A 8 -3.36 -1.57 -1.21
C TYR A 8 -3.70 -2.99 -0.78
N GLY A 9 -5.00 -3.31 -0.73
CA GLY A 9 -5.50 -4.59 -0.25
C GLY A 9 -6.47 -5.23 -1.23
N HIS A 10 -6.00 -5.66 -2.39
CA HIS A 10 -6.83 -6.40 -3.33
C HIS A 10 -6.03 -7.48 -4.07
N TYR A 11 -6.57 -8.71 -4.15
CA TYR A 11 -5.85 -9.89 -4.64
C TYR A 11 -5.56 -9.89 -6.14
N SER A 12 -6.33 -9.13 -6.92
CA SER A 12 -6.24 -9.11 -8.39
C SER A 12 -5.68 -7.77 -8.90
N ASP A 13 -4.57 -7.87 -9.63
CA ASP A 13 -3.93 -6.78 -10.36
C ASP A 13 -4.72 -6.33 -11.61
N GLN A 14 -5.78 -7.06 -12.01
CA GLN A 14 -6.67 -6.69 -13.13
C GLN A 14 -8.06 -6.29 -12.64
N SER A 15 -8.13 -5.67 -11.47
CA SER A 15 -9.38 -5.21 -10.87
C SER A 15 -9.64 -3.72 -11.09
N PHE A 16 -10.88 -3.29 -10.90
CA PHE A 16 -11.20 -1.86 -10.85
C PHE A 16 -10.41 -1.13 -9.75
N ASN A 17 -10.17 -1.78 -8.61
CA ASN A 17 -9.35 -1.22 -7.53
C ASN A 17 -7.87 -1.08 -7.94
N ALA A 18 -7.33 -2.02 -8.73
CA ALA A 18 -5.99 -1.87 -9.31
C ALA A 18 -5.92 -0.66 -10.24
N ALA A 19 -6.94 -0.47 -11.09
CA ALA A 19 -7.01 0.71 -11.96
C ALA A 19 -7.09 2.03 -11.18
N ILE A 20 -7.83 2.08 -10.06
CA ILE A 20 -7.86 3.26 -9.17
C ILE A 20 -6.48 3.52 -8.57
N ARG A 21 -5.83 2.49 -8.02
CA ARG A 21 -4.47 2.57 -7.44
C ARG A 21 -3.51 3.16 -8.47
N ASP A 22 -3.47 2.58 -9.66
CA ASP A 22 -2.50 2.95 -10.70
C ASP A 22 -2.75 4.39 -11.18
N THR A 23 -4.02 4.75 -11.42
CA THR A 23 -4.42 6.11 -11.82
C THR A 23 -4.01 7.15 -10.76
N PHE A 24 -4.23 6.85 -9.49
CA PHE A 24 -3.83 7.74 -8.39
C PHE A 24 -2.31 7.91 -8.32
N ILE A 25 -1.56 6.80 -8.36
CA ILE A 25 -0.09 6.82 -8.30
C ILE A 25 0.50 7.62 -9.45
N GLU A 26 0.01 7.40 -10.67
CA GLU A 26 0.47 8.11 -11.87
C GLU A 26 0.20 9.61 -11.74
N THR A 27 -1.05 9.99 -11.44
CA THR A 27 -1.46 11.40 -11.35
C THR A 27 -0.70 12.13 -10.24
N ALA A 28 -0.53 11.50 -9.07
CA ALA A 28 0.18 12.11 -7.95
C ALA A 28 1.68 12.31 -8.26
N LYS A 29 2.32 11.35 -8.94
CA LYS A 29 3.71 11.50 -9.41
C LYS A 29 3.84 12.63 -10.43
N GLN A 30 2.91 12.75 -11.38
CA GLN A 30 2.87 13.85 -12.36
C GLN A 30 2.73 15.23 -11.70
N GLN A 31 2.02 15.33 -10.58
CA GLN A 31 1.88 16.55 -9.78
C GLN A 31 3.09 16.82 -8.86
N GLY A 32 4.15 16.00 -8.93
CA GLY A 32 5.38 16.17 -8.15
C GLY A 32 5.27 15.68 -6.71
N HIS A 33 4.34 14.77 -6.39
CA HIS A 33 4.31 14.08 -5.10
C HIS A 33 5.19 12.82 -5.14
N SER A 34 5.72 12.43 -3.98
CA SER A 34 6.40 11.16 -3.79
C SER A 34 5.40 10.13 -3.28
N ILE A 35 5.42 8.93 -3.87
CA ILE A 35 4.55 7.82 -3.51
C ILE A 35 5.39 6.68 -2.96
N ASP A 36 4.93 6.09 -1.86
CA ASP A 36 5.29 4.76 -1.40
C ASP A 36 4.01 3.91 -1.32
N CYS A 37 4.05 2.69 -1.83
CA CYS A 37 2.87 1.84 -1.98
C CYS A 37 3.18 0.41 -1.55
N VAL A 38 2.47 -0.07 -0.53
CA VAL A 38 2.54 -1.44 -0.04
C VAL A 38 1.30 -2.20 -0.50
N ASP A 39 1.50 -3.35 -1.12
CA ASP A 39 0.44 -4.27 -1.55
C ASP A 39 0.36 -5.44 -0.57
N LEU A 40 -0.65 -5.46 0.29
CA LEU A 40 -0.81 -6.45 1.35
C LEU A 40 -0.87 -7.89 0.84
N TYR A 41 -1.39 -8.12 -0.37
CA TYR A 41 -1.46 -9.45 -0.94
C TYR A 41 -0.10 -9.91 -1.46
N LYS A 42 0.69 -9.01 -2.06
CA LYS A 42 2.07 -9.32 -2.51
C LYS A 42 3.04 -9.46 -1.34
N GLU A 43 2.83 -8.69 -0.28
CA GLU A 43 3.58 -8.81 0.98
C GLU A 43 3.21 -10.05 1.79
N ASN A 44 2.18 -10.80 1.40
CA ASN A 44 1.61 -11.91 2.20
C ASN A 44 1.32 -11.51 3.65
N PHE A 45 0.76 -10.30 3.82
CA PHE A 45 0.46 -9.76 5.13
C PHE A 45 -0.51 -10.67 5.90
N ASP A 46 -0.15 -11.04 7.13
CA ASP A 46 -1.07 -11.74 8.05
C ASP A 46 -1.96 -10.70 8.75
N PRO A 47 -3.28 -10.67 8.45
CA PRO A 47 -4.19 -9.69 9.04
C PRO A 47 -4.62 -10.06 10.47
N VAL A 48 -4.21 -11.22 10.99
CA VAL A 48 -4.65 -11.72 12.29
C VAL A 48 -3.68 -11.25 13.39
N PHE A 49 -4.17 -10.36 14.25
CA PHE A 49 -3.48 -10.03 15.50
C PHE A 49 -3.80 -11.07 16.59
N ARG A 50 -2.78 -11.59 17.28
CA ARG A 50 -2.93 -12.65 18.30
C ARG A 50 -2.53 -12.22 19.71
N GLY A 51 -2.26 -10.93 19.93
CA GLY A 51 -1.83 -10.42 21.23
C GLY A 51 -0.34 -10.63 21.49
N GLU A 52 0.47 -10.75 20.42
CA GLU A 52 1.92 -10.78 20.53
C GLU A 52 2.49 -9.41 20.95
N GLU A 53 3.64 -9.44 21.63
CA GLU A 53 4.43 -8.23 21.90
C GLU A 53 5.01 -7.64 20.59
N PRO A 54 5.28 -6.33 20.54
CA PRO A 54 5.91 -5.71 19.38
C PRO A 54 7.25 -6.37 19.02
N ASP A 55 7.50 -6.51 17.72
CA ASP A 55 8.79 -7.00 17.25
C ASP A 55 9.87 -5.89 17.24
N LYS A 56 11.11 -6.25 16.88
CA LYS A 56 12.24 -5.29 16.80
C LYS A 56 12.10 -4.23 15.71
N THR A 57 11.15 -4.40 14.79
CA THR A 57 10.87 -3.43 13.72
C THR A 57 10.01 -2.29 14.25
N VAL A 58 9.11 -2.61 15.18
CA VAL A 58 8.17 -1.67 15.80
C VAL A 58 8.76 -0.99 17.04
N ILE A 59 9.65 -1.67 17.77
CA ILE A 59 10.41 -1.11 18.93
C ILE A 59 11.48 -0.12 18.44
#